data_AF-A0A352VSY1-F1
#
_entry.id   AF-A0A352VSY1-F1
#
_cell.length_a   1.000
_cell.length_b   1.000
_cell.length_c   1.000
_cell.angle_alpha   90.00
_cell.angle_beta   90.00
_cell.angle_gamma   90.00
#
_symmetry.space_group_name_H-M   'P 1'
#
loop_
_entity.id
_entity.type
_entity.pdbx_description
1 polymer ?
#
loop_
_entity_poly.entity_id
_entity_poly.type
_entity_poly.pdbx_seq_one_letter_code
_entity_poly.pdbx_strand_id
1 'polypeptide(L)'
;MSIHDKLARLEELRRAAEEGGGIERLQTQHDRGKLSARERLDLLMDEGSFVEMDRFVTHRSSDFGLADKKILGDGVVTGYGTIHGRLVYAFSQDFTVFGGSLSEAHAEKIVKLQDMALKNGAPLVGLNDSGGARIQEGVASLGGYADIFLRNTLASGVIPQISVILGPCAGGAVYSPAITDFVYMVRGTSYMFVTGPNVVKAVTHEDIDMEGLGGADVHSAKSGVAHFACDTEPECLAAVRELLLYLPQNNTEISPALESSDAHDRQDEKLLEVVPDNPNQPYDMHNVIKHVVDDGAFLEVHERFAQNILVGFARLGGRAVGIVGNQPSFLAGVLDIDSSDKGARFVRFCDCF
;
A
#
# COMPACT_ATOMS: atom_id res chain seq x y z
N MET A 1 -15.03 -29.73 30.71
CA MET A 1 -15.69 -28.94 29.65
C MET A 1 -16.30 -29.87 28.63
N SER A 2 -17.60 -29.73 28.42
CA SER A 2 -18.34 -30.34 27.31
C SER A 2 -17.90 -29.74 25.97
N ILE A 3 -18.30 -30.35 24.85
CA ILE A 3 -18.05 -29.76 23.53
C ILE A 3 -18.79 -28.42 23.33
N HIS A 4 -19.98 -28.28 23.93
CA HIS A 4 -20.75 -27.04 23.89
C HIS A 4 -20.03 -25.92 24.64
N ASP A 5 -19.41 -26.21 25.79
CA ASP A 5 -18.61 -25.24 26.54
C ASP A 5 -17.41 -24.76 25.72
N LYS A 6 -16.75 -25.68 25.01
CA LYS A 6 -15.59 -25.36 24.15
C LYS A 6 -16.00 -24.49 22.97
N LEU A 7 -17.16 -24.74 22.36
CA LEU A 7 -17.70 -23.92 21.27
C LEU A 7 -18.11 -22.53 21.76
N ALA A 8 -18.77 -22.43 22.92
CA ALA A 8 -19.09 -21.15 23.54
C ALA A 8 -17.83 -20.33 23.84
N ARG A 9 -16.77 -20.99 24.34
CA ARG A 9 -15.47 -20.34 24.57
C ARG A 9 -14.81 -19.88 23.28
N LEU A 10 -14.93 -20.64 22.18
CA LEU A 10 -14.41 -20.23 20.87
C LEU A 10 -15.13 -18.96 20.38
N GLU A 11 -16.45 -18.89 20.48
CA GLU A 11 -17.21 -17.70 20.09
C GLU A 11 -16.90 -16.48 20.97
N GLU A 12 -16.64 -16.70 22.26
CA GLU A 12 -16.16 -15.64 23.15
C GLU A 12 -14.80 -15.10 22.70
N LEU A 13 -13.83 -15.97 22.36
CA LEU A 13 -12.53 -15.55 21.86
C LEU A 13 -12.63 -14.84 20.51
N ARG A 14 -13.55 -15.25 19.63
CA ARG A 14 -13.80 -14.56 18.34
C ARG A 14 -14.26 -13.13 18.57
N ARG A 15 -15.29 -12.93 19.39
CA ARG A 15 -15.79 -11.59 19.73
C ARG A 15 -14.71 -10.73 20.39
N ALA A 16 -13.97 -11.29 21.35
CA ALA A 16 -12.88 -10.56 22.01
C ALA A 16 -11.75 -10.14 21.04
N ALA A 17 -11.47 -10.94 20.00
CA ALA A 17 -10.48 -10.59 18.97
C ALA A 17 -11.01 -9.56 17.95
N GLU A 18 -12.33 -9.41 17.83
CA GLU A 18 -12.97 -8.41 16.98
C GLU A 18 -13.04 -7.04 17.66
N GLU A 19 -13.11 -7.00 19.00
CA GLU A 19 -13.10 -5.77 19.79
C GLU A 19 -11.76 -5.02 19.75
N GLY A 20 -10.65 -5.69 19.41
CA GLY A 20 -9.32 -5.08 19.31
C GLY A 20 -8.90 -4.36 20.60
N GLY A 21 -8.64 -3.05 20.50
CA GLY A 21 -8.31 -2.19 21.63
C GLY A 21 -9.50 -1.77 22.51
N GLY A 22 -10.71 -2.24 22.20
CA GLY A 22 -11.97 -1.91 22.86
C GLY A 22 -12.78 -0.83 22.14
N ILE A 23 -14.09 -0.79 22.43
CA ILE A 23 -15.08 0.06 21.76
C ILE A 23 -14.70 1.55 21.79
N GLU A 24 -14.20 2.07 22.92
CA GLU A 24 -13.81 3.48 23.04
C GLU A 24 -12.68 3.87 22.08
N ARG A 25 -11.71 2.97 21.86
CA ARG A 25 -10.60 3.21 20.94
C ARG A 25 -11.04 3.09 19.49
N LEU A 26 -11.96 2.18 19.18
CA LEU A 26 -12.60 2.09 17.87
C LEU A 26 -13.38 3.37 17.56
N GLN A 27 -14.18 3.87 18.50
CA GLN A 27 -14.88 5.15 18.33
C GLN A 27 -13.90 6.30 18.11
N THR A 28 -12.79 6.36 18.87
CA THR A 28 -11.75 7.38 18.67
C THR A 28 -11.09 7.30 17.28
N GLN A 29 -10.95 6.09 16.73
CA GLN A 29 -10.43 5.87 15.38
C GLN A 29 -11.44 6.41 14.34
N HIS A 30 -12.73 6.09 14.49
CA HIS A 30 -13.80 6.57 13.62
C HIS A 30 -13.99 8.10 13.69
N ASP A 31 -13.88 8.68 14.88
CA ASP A 31 -13.97 10.14 15.09
C ASP A 31 -12.85 10.91 14.37
N ARG A 32 -11.74 10.22 14.05
CA ARG A 32 -10.64 10.76 13.23
C ARG A 32 -10.84 10.54 11.73
N GLY A 33 -12.00 10.04 11.32
CA GLY A 33 -12.31 9.70 9.92
C GLY A 33 -11.59 8.46 9.40
N LYS A 34 -11.10 7.59 10.29
CA LYS A 34 -10.33 6.40 9.94
C LYS A 34 -11.14 5.13 10.19
N LEU A 35 -10.97 4.13 9.33
CA LEU A 35 -11.58 2.82 9.55
C LEU A 35 -10.74 1.98 10.52
N SER A 36 -11.35 0.95 11.09
CA SER A 36 -10.66 -0.10 11.82
C SER A 36 -9.90 -1.04 10.88
N ALA A 37 -8.97 -1.83 11.42
CA ALA A 37 -8.20 -2.78 10.62
C ALA A 37 -9.06 -3.83 9.90
N ARG A 38 -10.18 -4.23 10.50
CA ARG A 38 -11.10 -5.23 9.93
C ARG A 38 -11.99 -4.63 8.86
N GLU A 39 -12.57 -3.45 9.10
CA GLU A 39 -13.37 -2.71 8.11
C GLU A 39 -12.56 -2.43 6.83
N ARG A 40 -11.27 -2.12 6.96
CA ARG A 40 -10.36 -1.95 5.80
C ARG A 40 -10.22 -3.23 4.97
N LEU A 41 -10.10 -4.38 5.62
CA LEU A 41 -10.01 -5.67 4.93
C LEU A 41 -11.35 -6.04 4.28
N ASP A 42 -12.47 -5.74 4.94
CA ASP A 42 -13.81 -5.97 4.39
C ASP A 42 -14.08 -5.13 3.14
N LEU A 43 -13.54 -3.90 3.07
CA LEU A 43 -13.61 -3.06 1.87
C LEU A 43 -12.62 -3.48 0.78
N LEU A 44 -11.43 -3.94 1.16
CA LEU A 44 -10.39 -4.32 0.21
C LEU A 44 -10.72 -5.65 -0.49
N MET A 45 -11.21 -6.64 0.26
CA MET A 45 -11.46 -8.00 -0.22
C MET A 45 -12.85 -8.13 -0.83
N ASP A 46 -13.04 -9.13 -1.70
CA ASP A 46 -14.37 -9.49 -2.18
C ASP A 46 -15.23 -10.00 -1.01
N GLU A 47 -16.52 -9.68 -1.05
CA GLU A 47 -17.47 -9.98 0.03
C GLU A 47 -17.43 -11.45 0.45
N GLY A 48 -17.23 -11.70 1.74
CA GLY A 48 -17.21 -13.05 2.32
C GLY A 48 -15.99 -13.91 1.95
N SER A 49 -14.97 -13.36 1.27
CA SER A 49 -13.79 -14.13 0.84
C SER A 49 -12.67 -14.20 1.88
N PHE A 50 -12.61 -13.26 2.84
CA PHE A 50 -11.48 -13.14 3.75
C PHE A 50 -11.42 -14.26 4.79
N VAL A 51 -10.28 -14.95 4.85
CA VAL A 51 -9.95 -16.00 5.81
C VAL A 51 -8.82 -15.51 6.70
N GLU A 52 -9.17 -15.16 7.93
CA GLU A 52 -8.20 -14.67 8.91
C GLU A 52 -7.32 -15.80 9.47
N MET A 53 -6.05 -15.46 9.66
CA MET A 53 -5.03 -16.30 10.26
C MET A 53 -4.59 -15.76 11.62
N ASP A 54 -4.18 -16.67 12.51
CA ASP A 54 -3.54 -16.31 13.79
C ASP A 54 -4.35 -15.29 14.63
N ARG A 55 -5.69 -15.36 14.54
CA ARG A 55 -6.65 -14.46 15.21
C ARG A 55 -6.41 -14.37 16.73
N PHE A 56 -5.99 -15.47 17.35
CA PHE A 56 -5.85 -15.57 18.80
C PHE A 56 -4.42 -15.47 19.32
N VAL A 57 -3.45 -15.12 18.46
CA VAL A 57 -2.06 -14.91 18.89
C VAL A 57 -1.98 -13.71 19.86
N THR A 58 -1.08 -13.80 20.83
CA THR A 58 -0.75 -12.73 21.77
C THR A 58 0.76 -12.62 21.91
N HIS A 59 1.30 -11.43 22.21
CA HIS A 59 2.70 -11.31 22.56
C HIS A 59 3.07 -12.18 23.78
N ARG A 60 4.37 -12.49 23.87
CA ARG A 60 4.94 -13.33 24.93
C ARG A 60 5.80 -12.55 25.93
N SER A 61 5.95 -11.24 25.73
CA SER A 61 6.70 -10.37 26.65
C SER A 61 6.03 -10.25 28.02
N SER A 62 6.86 -10.25 29.06
CA SER A 62 6.50 -9.97 30.45
C SER A 62 7.03 -8.61 30.95
N ASP A 63 7.82 -7.92 30.13
CA ASP A 63 8.49 -6.68 30.54
C ASP A 63 7.52 -5.50 30.59
N PHE A 64 7.83 -4.50 31.41
CA PHE A 64 7.08 -3.24 31.53
C PHE A 64 5.57 -3.41 31.77
N GLY A 65 5.16 -4.49 32.46
CA GLY A 65 3.75 -4.77 32.77
C GLY A 65 2.95 -5.34 31.59
N LEU A 66 3.59 -5.72 30.48
CA LEU A 66 2.90 -6.31 29.34
C LEU A 66 2.24 -7.65 29.67
N ALA A 67 2.75 -8.41 30.65
CA ALA A 67 2.17 -9.69 31.06
C ALA A 67 0.68 -9.60 31.40
N ASP A 68 0.24 -8.47 31.96
CA ASP A 68 -1.12 -8.23 32.44
C ASP A 68 -2.09 -7.78 31.33
N LYS A 69 -1.56 -7.42 30.15
CA LYS A 69 -2.34 -6.88 29.05
C LYS A 69 -2.08 -7.65 27.77
N LYS A 70 -2.78 -8.78 27.59
CA LYS A 70 -2.71 -9.58 26.36
C LYS A 70 -3.96 -9.37 25.51
N ILE A 71 -3.79 -8.77 24.35
CA ILE A 71 -4.86 -8.54 23.39
C ILE A 71 -4.69 -9.52 22.22
N LEU A 72 -5.79 -10.20 21.85
CA LEU A 72 -5.79 -11.19 20.76
C LEU A 72 -5.46 -10.52 19.42
N GLY A 73 -4.69 -11.22 18.59
CA GLY A 73 -4.19 -10.76 17.30
C GLY A 73 -2.89 -9.95 17.38
N ASP A 74 -2.51 -9.44 18.56
CA ASP A 74 -1.30 -8.64 18.82
C ASP A 74 -1.15 -7.39 17.93
N GLY A 75 -2.27 -6.80 17.55
CA GLY A 75 -2.33 -5.53 16.81
C GLY A 75 -2.13 -5.63 15.30
N VAL A 76 -2.29 -6.83 14.72
CA VAL A 76 -2.39 -7.01 13.27
C VAL A 76 -3.39 -8.10 12.95
N VAL A 77 -4.25 -7.83 11.96
CA VAL A 77 -5.11 -8.82 11.32
C VAL A 77 -4.38 -9.31 10.07
N THR A 78 -4.16 -10.61 9.94
CA THR A 78 -3.48 -11.21 8.78
C THR A 78 -4.37 -12.28 8.16
N GLY A 79 -4.31 -12.45 6.85
CA GLY A 79 -5.09 -13.48 6.18
C GLY A 79 -5.02 -13.38 4.68
N TYR A 80 -5.86 -14.15 4.01
CA TYR A 80 -5.99 -14.14 2.56
C TYR A 80 -7.46 -14.08 2.17
N GLY A 81 -7.72 -13.62 0.96
CA GLY A 81 -9.07 -13.57 0.39
C GLY A 81 -8.96 -13.49 -1.12
N THR A 82 -9.99 -12.93 -1.75
CA THR A 82 -9.93 -12.63 -3.18
C THR A 82 -10.15 -11.16 -3.45
N ILE A 83 -9.54 -10.67 -4.53
CA ILE A 83 -9.86 -9.39 -5.16
C ILE A 83 -10.13 -9.67 -6.62
N HIS A 84 -11.35 -9.35 -7.09
CA HIS A 84 -11.81 -9.72 -8.43
C HIS A 84 -11.71 -11.24 -8.68
N GLY A 85 -12.00 -12.04 -7.65
CA GLY A 85 -11.91 -13.52 -7.69
C GLY A 85 -10.50 -14.08 -7.69
N ARG A 86 -9.45 -13.25 -7.60
CA ARG A 86 -8.04 -13.67 -7.60
C ARG A 86 -7.49 -13.68 -6.18
N LEU A 87 -6.74 -14.72 -5.83
CA LEU A 87 -6.13 -14.87 -4.50
C LEU A 87 -5.20 -13.69 -4.18
N VAL A 88 -5.40 -13.06 -3.03
CA VAL A 88 -4.55 -11.99 -2.50
C VAL A 88 -4.33 -12.21 -1.01
N TYR A 89 -3.09 -12.03 -0.56
CA TYR A 89 -2.73 -12.01 0.86
C TYR A 89 -2.73 -10.58 1.36
N ALA A 90 -3.22 -10.35 2.59
CA ALA A 90 -3.18 -9.03 3.18
C ALA A 90 -2.99 -9.05 4.69
N PHE A 91 -2.38 -7.98 5.18
CA PHE A 91 -2.39 -7.65 6.60
C PHE A 91 -2.93 -6.24 6.81
N SER A 92 -3.60 -6.02 7.94
CA SER A 92 -3.99 -4.70 8.39
C SER A 92 -3.61 -4.50 9.85
N GLN A 93 -2.82 -3.47 10.11
CA GLN A 93 -2.41 -3.11 11.46
C GLN A 93 -3.55 -2.41 12.20
N ASP A 94 -3.75 -2.81 13.46
CA ASP A 94 -4.78 -2.26 14.32
C ASP A 94 -4.19 -1.25 15.29
N PHE A 95 -4.37 0.03 14.96
CA PHE A 95 -3.88 1.15 15.76
C PHE A 95 -4.49 1.19 17.17
N THR A 96 -5.68 0.60 17.37
CA THR A 96 -6.32 0.56 18.69
C THR A 96 -5.57 -0.36 19.67
N VAL A 97 -4.76 -1.30 19.17
CA VAL A 97 -3.99 -2.26 19.95
C VAL A 97 -2.53 -1.82 20.03
N PHE A 98 -2.11 -1.31 21.19
CA PHE A 98 -0.76 -0.78 21.42
C PHE A 98 -0.27 0.24 20.38
N GLY A 99 -1.17 1.03 19.78
CA GLY A 99 -0.80 2.00 18.73
C GLY A 99 -0.34 1.32 17.43
N GLY A 100 -0.78 0.08 17.19
CA GLY A 100 -0.31 -0.74 16.06
C GLY A 100 1.17 -1.11 16.16
N SER A 101 1.80 -0.96 17.33
CA SER A 101 3.24 -1.17 17.47
C SER A 101 3.65 -2.62 17.24
N LEU A 102 4.74 -2.77 16.49
CA LEU A 102 5.26 -4.07 16.06
C LEU A 102 6.02 -4.76 17.20
N SER A 103 5.52 -5.90 17.63
CA SER A 103 6.15 -6.88 18.54
C SER A 103 6.73 -8.06 17.79
N GLU A 104 7.39 -8.97 18.52
CA GLU A 104 7.83 -10.25 17.96
C GLU A 104 6.65 -11.06 17.38
N ALA A 105 5.57 -11.26 18.13
CA ALA A 105 4.44 -12.07 17.67
C ALA A 105 3.60 -11.38 16.56
N HIS A 106 3.53 -10.04 16.56
CA HIS A 106 2.98 -9.28 15.44
C HIS A 106 3.81 -9.52 14.16
N ALA A 107 5.15 -9.45 14.26
CA ALA A 107 6.03 -9.69 13.13
C ALA A 107 5.92 -11.13 12.62
N GLU A 108 5.88 -12.13 13.50
CA GLU A 108 5.69 -13.54 13.14
C GLU A 108 4.42 -13.77 12.29
N LYS A 109 3.33 -13.05 12.60
CA LYS A 109 2.10 -13.11 11.79
C LYS A 109 2.30 -12.57 10.37
N ILE A 110 2.97 -11.43 10.23
CA ILE A 110 3.26 -10.83 8.92
C ILE A 110 4.25 -11.68 8.14
N VAL A 111 5.29 -12.20 8.80
CA VAL A 111 6.29 -13.11 8.23
C VAL A 111 5.63 -14.36 7.67
N LYS A 112 4.76 -15.02 8.45
CA LYS A 112 4.01 -16.19 8.00
C LYS A 112 3.18 -15.87 6.75
N LEU A 113 2.55 -14.70 6.74
CA LEU A 113 1.76 -14.23 5.61
C LEU A 113 2.62 -14.02 4.35
N GLN A 114 3.77 -13.36 4.47
CA GLN A 114 4.72 -13.15 3.38
C GLN A 114 5.22 -14.48 2.81
N ASP A 115 5.59 -15.43 3.68
CA ASP A 115 6.05 -16.75 3.28
C ASP A 115 4.94 -17.52 2.50
N MET A 116 3.67 -17.37 2.92
CA MET A 116 2.55 -17.97 2.22
C MET A 116 2.24 -17.29 0.88
N ALA A 117 2.28 -15.96 0.81
CA ALA A 117 2.08 -15.22 -0.43
C ALA A 117 3.12 -15.64 -1.48
N LEU A 118 4.39 -15.69 -1.08
CA LEU A 118 5.50 -16.11 -1.94
C LEU A 118 5.35 -17.58 -2.37
N LYS A 119 5.01 -18.47 -1.44
CA LYS A 119 4.83 -19.90 -1.74
C LYS A 119 3.70 -20.18 -2.73
N ASN A 120 2.65 -19.35 -2.73
CA ASN A 120 1.49 -19.52 -3.60
C ASN A 120 1.54 -18.61 -4.84
N GLY A 121 2.57 -17.78 -4.99
CA GLY A 121 2.69 -16.85 -6.11
C GLY A 121 1.51 -15.89 -6.20
N ALA A 122 1.14 -15.24 -5.09
CA ALA A 122 0.01 -14.33 -5.04
C ALA A 122 0.42 -12.95 -4.49
N PRO A 123 -0.25 -11.86 -4.92
CA PRO A 123 0.04 -10.51 -4.44
C PRO A 123 -0.11 -10.37 -2.91
N LEU A 124 0.66 -9.45 -2.34
CA LEU A 124 0.61 -9.08 -0.93
C LEU A 124 0.26 -7.59 -0.77
N VAL A 125 -0.81 -7.30 -0.02
CA VAL A 125 -1.22 -5.93 0.33
C VAL A 125 -1.04 -5.67 1.83
N GLY A 126 -0.20 -4.70 2.17
CA GLY A 126 0.03 -4.27 3.55
C GLY A 126 -0.70 -2.96 3.89
N LEU A 127 -1.65 -3.01 4.81
CA LEU A 127 -2.39 -1.84 5.30
C LEU A 127 -1.76 -1.35 6.62
N ASN A 128 -1.00 -0.26 6.53
CA ASN A 128 -0.11 0.23 7.58
C ASN A 128 -0.77 1.35 8.39
N ASP A 129 -0.79 1.18 9.70
CA ASP A 129 -1.33 2.12 10.70
C ASP A 129 -0.65 1.83 12.04
N SER A 130 0.63 2.21 12.15
CA SER A 130 1.53 1.80 13.23
C SER A 130 2.43 2.94 13.72
N GLY A 131 2.48 3.11 15.04
CA GLY A 131 3.43 4.00 15.70
C GLY A 131 4.90 3.55 15.65
N GLY A 132 5.21 2.40 15.04
CA GLY A 132 6.57 1.89 14.91
C GLY A 132 6.87 0.68 15.81
N ALA A 133 8.12 0.56 16.26
CA ALA A 133 8.57 -0.54 17.12
C ALA A 133 7.88 -0.51 18.49
N ARG A 134 7.50 -1.68 19.03
CA ARG A 134 7.08 -1.79 20.43
C ARG A 134 8.30 -1.70 21.34
N ILE A 135 8.57 -0.50 21.84
CA ILE A 135 9.76 -0.19 22.67
C ILE A 135 9.90 -1.14 23.85
N GLN A 136 8.79 -1.56 24.45
CA GLN A 136 8.75 -2.46 25.61
C GLN A 136 9.30 -3.87 25.31
N GLU A 137 9.35 -4.29 24.04
CA GLU A 137 9.94 -5.58 23.62
C GLU A 137 11.38 -5.44 23.11
N GLY A 138 11.90 -4.20 23.06
CA GLY A 138 13.30 -3.92 22.74
C GLY A 138 13.76 -4.54 21.42
N VAL A 139 14.87 -5.28 21.48
CA VAL A 139 15.53 -5.86 20.30
C VAL A 139 14.69 -6.93 19.59
N ALA A 140 13.72 -7.55 20.25
CA ALA A 140 12.83 -8.52 19.62
C ALA A 140 11.95 -7.86 18.54
N SER A 141 11.49 -6.63 18.81
CA SER A 141 10.77 -5.82 17.81
C SER A 141 11.65 -5.48 16.60
N LEU A 142 12.92 -5.16 16.83
CA LEU A 142 13.88 -4.88 15.75
C LEU A 142 14.20 -6.14 14.92
N GLY A 143 14.32 -7.30 15.57
CA GLY A 143 14.44 -8.60 14.90
C GLY A 143 13.23 -8.87 14.00
N GLY A 144 12.02 -8.61 14.51
CA GLY A 144 10.78 -8.73 13.74
C GLY A 144 10.77 -7.84 12.48
N TYR A 145 11.25 -6.59 12.58
CA TYR A 145 11.43 -5.74 11.39
C TYR A 145 12.42 -6.34 10.39
N ALA A 146 13.57 -6.80 10.85
CA ALA A 146 14.58 -7.39 9.98
C ALA A 146 14.04 -8.61 9.21
N ASP A 147 13.25 -9.46 9.87
CA ASP A 147 12.60 -10.61 9.25
C ASP A 147 11.58 -10.22 8.17
N ILE A 148 10.79 -9.18 8.40
CA ILE A 148 9.84 -8.64 7.41
C ILE A 148 10.59 -8.06 6.21
N PHE A 149 11.64 -7.27 6.44
CA PHE A 149 12.42 -6.63 5.37
C PHE A 149 13.12 -7.65 4.47
N LEU A 150 13.66 -8.71 5.08
CA LEU A 150 14.27 -9.81 4.34
C LEU A 150 13.25 -10.42 3.37
N ARG A 151 12.02 -10.66 3.82
CA ARG A 151 10.95 -11.25 2.99
C ARG A 151 10.44 -10.30 1.92
N ASN A 152 10.35 -9.00 2.20
CA ASN A 152 10.04 -8.02 1.16
C ASN A 152 11.09 -8.07 0.04
N THR A 153 12.37 -8.16 0.41
CA THR A 153 13.48 -8.23 -0.55
C THR A 153 13.44 -9.53 -1.36
N LEU A 154 13.18 -10.66 -0.71
CA LEU A 154 13.07 -11.97 -1.37
C LEU A 154 11.85 -12.06 -2.32
N ALA A 155 10.77 -11.34 -2.01
CA ALA A 155 9.56 -11.29 -2.83
C ALA A 155 9.62 -10.25 -3.96
N SER A 156 10.61 -9.33 -3.94
CA SER A 156 10.75 -8.25 -4.93
C SER A 156 10.93 -8.81 -6.35
N GLY A 157 10.00 -8.46 -7.25
CA GLY A 157 9.98 -8.99 -8.62
C GLY A 157 9.55 -10.45 -8.74
N VAL A 158 8.96 -11.03 -7.68
CA VAL A 158 8.39 -12.39 -7.69
C VAL A 158 6.88 -12.35 -7.52
N ILE A 159 6.39 -11.62 -6.52
CA ILE A 159 4.97 -11.33 -6.32
C ILE A 159 4.77 -9.82 -6.20
N PRO A 160 3.66 -9.25 -6.71
CA PRO A 160 3.37 -7.84 -6.50
C PRO A 160 3.19 -7.53 -5.01
N GLN A 161 3.89 -6.50 -4.52
CA GLN A 161 3.83 -6.03 -3.14
C GLN A 161 3.31 -4.59 -3.11
N ILE A 162 2.16 -4.37 -2.47
CA ILE A 162 1.51 -3.06 -2.39
C ILE A 162 1.41 -2.65 -0.93
N SER A 163 1.89 -1.44 -0.62
CA SER A 163 1.75 -0.83 0.70
C SER A 163 0.74 0.30 0.66
N VAL A 164 -0.16 0.32 1.64
CA VAL A 164 -1.16 1.37 1.82
C VAL A 164 -0.93 1.99 3.19
N ILE A 165 -0.59 3.27 3.24
CA ILE A 165 -0.37 4.00 4.48
C ILE A 165 -1.68 4.71 4.84
N LEU A 166 -2.35 4.21 5.88
CA LEU A 166 -3.66 4.66 6.33
C LEU A 166 -3.59 5.35 7.69
N GLY A 167 -2.38 5.58 8.20
CA GLY A 167 -2.16 6.18 9.50
C GLY A 167 -0.70 6.57 9.72
N PRO A 168 -0.27 6.69 10.97
CA PRO A 168 1.14 6.88 11.29
C PRO A 168 1.97 5.70 10.76
N CYS A 169 3.16 6.00 10.23
CA CYS A 169 4.19 5.03 9.91
C CYS A 169 5.55 5.65 10.26
N ALA A 170 6.10 5.33 11.42
CA ALA A 170 7.28 6.02 11.94
C ALA A 170 8.46 5.09 12.23
N GLY A 171 9.69 5.61 12.09
CA GLY A 171 10.90 4.88 12.45
C GLY A 171 11.15 3.70 11.51
N GLY A 172 11.40 2.52 12.09
CA GLY A 172 11.65 1.30 11.31
C GLY A 172 10.49 0.90 10.40
N ALA A 173 9.24 1.26 10.74
CA ALA A 173 8.05 0.87 9.98
C ALA A 173 8.09 1.33 8.52
N VAL A 174 8.73 2.46 8.23
CA VAL A 174 8.74 3.06 6.89
C VAL A 174 9.57 2.28 5.88
N TYR A 175 10.52 1.46 6.35
CA TYR A 175 11.44 0.77 5.45
C TYR A 175 10.80 -0.40 4.72
N SER A 176 9.78 -1.06 5.29
CA SER A 176 9.06 -2.13 4.59
C SER A 176 8.27 -1.56 3.39
N PRO A 177 7.42 -0.51 3.55
CA PRO A 177 6.78 0.13 2.41
C PRO A 177 7.75 0.65 1.35
N ALA A 178 8.89 1.23 1.76
CA ALA A 178 9.88 1.78 0.83
C ALA A 178 10.52 0.73 -0.11
N ILE A 179 10.46 -0.56 0.25
CA ILE A 179 10.97 -1.67 -0.56
C ILE A 179 9.86 -2.55 -1.16
N THR A 180 8.60 -2.12 -1.06
CA THR A 180 7.50 -2.67 -1.86
C THR A 180 7.40 -1.99 -3.24
N ASP A 181 6.51 -2.45 -4.11
CA ASP A 181 6.43 -1.98 -5.49
C ASP A 181 5.64 -0.68 -5.61
N PHE A 182 4.51 -0.57 -4.92
CA PHE A 182 3.67 0.63 -4.91
C PHE A 182 3.29 1.04 -3.49
N VAL A 183 3.25 2.35 -3.27
CA VAL A 183 2.91 2.96 -1.99
C VAL A 183 1.77 3.95 -2.22
N TYR A 184 0.64 3.65 -1.60
CA TYR A 184 -0.52 4.54 -1.51
C TYR A 184 -0.50 5.26 -0.17
N MET A 185 -0.91 6.53 -0.15
CA MET A 185 -1.11 7.31 1.07
C MET A 185 -2.46 8.02 1.05
N VAL A 186 -3.06 8.24 2.21
CA VAL A 186 -4.32 9.00 2.37
C VAL A 186 -4.05 10.37 2.98
N ARG A 187 -4.54 11.43 2.35
CA ARG A 187 -4.33 12.82 2.79
C ARG A 187 -4.96 13.07 4.16
N GLY A 188 -4.27 13.84 5.00
CA GLY A 188 -4.76 14.30 6.31
C GLY A 188 -4.89 13.22 7.40
N THR A 189 -4.83 11.93 7.06
CA THR A 189 -4.93 10.83 8.03
C THR A 189 -3.67 9.98 8.12
N SER A 190 -2.79 10.03 7.10
CA SER A 190 -1.58 9.23 7.01
C SER A 190 -0.30 10.06 6.88
N TYR A 191 0.80 9.56 7.42
CA TYR A 191 2.13 10.16 7.27
C TYR A 191 3.23 9.13 7.49
N MET A 192 4.39 9.34 6.89
CA MET A 192 5.57 8.49 7.09
C MET A 192 6.87 9.27 7.23
N PHE A 193 7.73 8.87 8.18
CA PHE A 193 9.08 9.44 8.31
C PHE A 193 9.98 8.53 9.15
N VAL A 194 11.29 8.59 8.92
CA VAL A 194 12.27 7.87 9.75
C VAL A 194 12.37 8.48 11.14
N THR A 195 12.39 9.81 11.23
CA THR A 195 12.58 10.54 12.49
C THR A 195 11.46 11.56 12.66
N GLY A 196 10.77 11.54 13.79
CA GLY A 196 9.63 12.41 14.02
C GLY A 196 9.98 13.89 14.29
N PRO A 197 9.01 14.80 14.14
CA PRO A 197 9.27 16.25 14.20
C PRO A 197 9.86 16.74 15.52
N ASN A 198 9.49 16.11 16.64
CA ASN A 198 10.06 16.45 17.95
C ASN A 198 11.59 16.30 17.99
N VAL A 199 12.13 15.27 17.33
CA VAL A 199 13.57 15.03 17.25
C VAL A 199 14.21 15.98 16.23
N VAL A 200 13.54 16.23 15.11
CA VAL A 200 13.99 17.23 14.11
C VAL A 200 14.17 18.60 14.79
N LYS A 201 13.17 19.07 15.54
CA LYS A 201 13.22 20.34 16.28
C LYS A 201 14.34 20.39 17.32
N ALA A 202 14.54 19.29 18.05
CA ALA A 202 15.57 19.22 19.08
C ALA A 202 17.00 19.27 18.50
N VAL A 203 17.22 18.72 17.30
CA VAL A 203 18.56 18.57 16.70
C VAL A 203 18.89 19.68 15.69
N THR A 204 17.92 20.08 14.89
CA THR A 204 18.11 21.02 13.77
C THR A 204 17.52 22.41 14.04
N HIS A 205 16.69 22.54 15.09
CA HIS A 205 15.89 23.73 15.39
C HIS A 205 14.85 24.10 14.33
N GLU A 206 14.57 23.22 13.37
CA GLU A 206 13.48 23.39 12.42
C GLU A 206 12.13 23.03 13.07
N ASP A 207 11.13 23.88 12.86
CA ASP A 207 9.76 23.65 13.34
C ASP A 207 8.90 23.20 12.15
N ILE A 208 8.50 21.93 12.17
CA ILE A 208 7.69 21.30 11.14
C ILE A 208 6.69 20.37 11.81
N ASP A 209 5.48 20.25 11.27
CA ASP A 209 4.48 19.33 11.78
C ASP A 209 4.54 17.96 11.08
N MET A 210 3.69 17.02 11.49
CA MET A 210 3.68 15.66 10.92
C MET A 210 3.35 15.67 9.42
N GLU A 211 2.39 16.51 9.02
CA GLU A 211 1.93 16.61 7.63
C GLU A 211 2.99 17.26 6.73
N GLY A 212 3.61 18.35 7.19
CA GLY A 212 4.68 19.02 6.46
C GLY A 212 5.97 18.19 6.38
N LEU A 213 6.22 17.32 7.36
CA LEU A 213 7.39 16.45 7.36
C LEU A 213 7.23 15.22 6.46
N GLY A 214 6.07 14.59 6.48
CA GLY A 214 5.87 13.28 5.85
C GLY A 214 4.43 12.96 5.48
N GLY A 215 3.61 13.98 5.23
CA GLY A 215 2.24 13.79 4.73
C GLY A 215 2.20 13.26 3.29
N ALA A 216 1.02 12.82 2.86
CA ALA A 216 0.81 12.22 1.54
C ALA A 216 1.24 13.14 0.39
N ASP A 217 1.03 14.45 0.53
CA ASP A 217 1.40 15.45 -0.47
C ASP A 217 2.91 15.65 -0.58
N VAL A 218 3.63 15.60 0.55
CA VAL A 218 5.09 15.66 0.58
C VAL A 218 5.69 14.44 -0.13
N HIS A 219 5.14 13.26 0.12
CA HIS A 219 5.64 12.03 -0.49
C HIS A 219 5.25 11.84 -1.95
N SER A 220 4.09 12.35 -2.38
CA SER A 220 3.63 12.22 -3.77
C SER A 220 4.15 13.31 -4.70
N ALA A 221 4.62 14.45 -4.17
CA ALA A 221 5.08 15.57 -5.01
C ALA A 221 6.56 15.93 -4.84
N LYS A 222 7.16 15.68 -3.66
CA LYS A 222 8.53 16.15 -3.37
C LYS A 222 9.55 15.01 -3.26
N SER A 223 9.26 13.97 -2.49
CA SER A 223 10.23 12.89 -2.27
C SER A 223 10.09 11.69 -3.22
N GLY A 224 8.96 11.55 -3.91
CA GLY A 224 8.70 10.41 -4.81
C GLY A 224 8.58 9.06 -4.09
N VAL A 225 8.28 9.06 -2.80
CA VAL A 225 8.09 7.82 -2.01
C VAL A 225 6.67 7.27 -2.19
N ALA A 226 5.67 8.15 -2.29
CA ALA A 226 4.29 7.76 -2.48
C ALA A 226 3.94 7.82 -3.98
N HIS A 227 3.52 6.66 -4.49
CA HIS A 227 3.12 6.49 -5.88
C HIS A 227 1.75 7.11 -6.15
N PHE A 228 0.88 7.07 -5.13
CA PHE A 228 -0.49 7.57 -5.18
C PHE A 228 -0.85 8.28 -3.87
N ALA A 229 -1.61 9.37 -3.98
CA ALA A 229 -2.19 10.09 -2.84
C ALA A 229 -3.69 10.25 -3.04
N CYS A 230 -4.48 9.62 -2.17
CA CYS A 230 -5.95 9.59 -2.22
C CYS A 230 -6.54 10.46 -1.11
N ASP A 231 -7.80 10.89 -1.26
CA ASP A 231 -8.45 11.77 -0.28
C ASP A 231 -9.07 10.99 0.89
N THR A 232 -9.50 9.76 0.63
CA THR A 232 -10.18 8.93 1.64
C THR A 232 -9.69 7.47 1.62
N GLU A 233 -9.86 6.76 2.76
CA GLU A 233 -9.52 5.34 2.82
C GLU A 233 -10.33 4.47 1.84
N PRO A 234 -11.67 4.63 1.69
CA PRO A 234 -12.44 3.82 0.74
C PRO A 234 -12.00 4.01 -0.72
N GLU A 235 -11.73 5.26 -1.13
CA GLU A 235 -11.21 5.57 -2.47
C GLU A 235 -9.83 4.93 -2.67
N CYS A 236 -8.95 5.04 -1.68
CA CYS A 236 -7.62 4.44 -1.72
C CYS A 236 -7.68 2.91 -1.87
N LEU A 237 -8.52 2.24 -1.10
CA LEU A 237 -8.70 0.79 -1.18
C LEU A 237 -9.32 0.36 -2.52
N ALA A 238 -10.24 1.16 -3.08
CA ALA A 238 -10.78 0.93 -4.42
C ALA A 238 -9.69 1.08 -5.51
N ALA A 239 -8.83 2.09 -5.40
CA ALA A 239 -7.71 2.30 -6.33
C ALA A 239 -6.67 1.16 -6.26
N VAL A 240 -6.44 0.57 -5.08
CA VAL A 240 -5.60 -0.63 -4.92
C VAL A 240 -6.23 -1.83 -5.65
N ARG A 241 -7.55 -2.02 -5.55
CA ARG A 241 -8.26 -3.07 -6.31
C ARG A 241 -8.13 -2.85 -7.82
N GLU A 242 -8.24 -1.61 -8.27
CA GLU A 242 -8.05 -1.23 -9.68
C GLU A 242 -6.63 -1.55 -10.17
N LEU A 243 -5.59 -1.17 -9.42
CA LEU A 243 -4.20 -1.47 -9.77
C LEU A 243 -4.00 -2.97 -10.00
N LEU A 244 -4.57 -3.82 -9.13
CA LEU A 244 -4.44 -5.27 -9.26
C LEU A 244 -5.05 -5.83 -10.55
N LEU A 245 -5.96 -5.12 -11.22
CA LEU A 245 -6.42 -5.52 -12.55
C LEU A 245 -5.30 -5.41 -13.59
N TYR A 246 -4.31 -4.53 -13.43
CA TYR A 246 -3.20 -4.38 -14.37
C TYR A 246 -2.04 -5.36 -14.11
N LEU A 247 -1.98 -5.96 -12.92
CA LEU A 247 -0.85 -6.78 -12.49
C LEU A 247 -1.13 -8.30 -12.60
N PRO A 248 -0.13 -9.14 -12.95
CA PRO A 248 -0.23 -10.59 -12.83
C PRO A 248 -0.27 -11.03 -11.36
N GLN A 249 -0.52 -12.32 -11.08
CA GLN A 249 -0.43 -12.82 -9.70
C GLN A 249 1.02 -12.90 -9.19
N ASN A 250 1.95 -13.16 -10.12
CA ASN A 250 3.38 -13.37 -9.89
C ASN A 250 4.14 -13.22 -11.22
N ASN A 251 5.47 -13.25 -11.18
CA ASN A 251 6.34 -13.06 -12.34
C ASN A 251 6.36 -14.22 -13.37
N THR A 252 5.58 -15.29 -13.15
CA THR A 252 5.44 -16.39 -14.11
C THR A 252 4.11 -16.39 -14.85
N GLU A 253 3.21 -15.47 -14.47
CA GLU A 253 1.91 -15.26 -15.10
C GLU A 253 1.90 -13.97 -15.90
N ILE A 254 0.91 -13.84 -16.78
CA ILE A 254 0.68 -12.62 -17.56
C ILE A 254 -0.48 -11.86 -16.92
N SER A 255 -0.44 -10.53 -16.94
CA SER A 255 -1.56 -9.69 -16.48
C SER A 255 -2.90 -10.14 -17.07
N PRO A 256 -4.01 -10.05 -16.30
CA PRO A 256 -5.30 -10.52 -16.76
C PRO A 256 -5.75 -9.68 -17.97
N ALA A 257 -6.19 -10.36 -19.03
CA ALA A 257 -6.86 -9.73 -20.14
C ALA A 257 -8.31 -9.41 -19.76
N LEU A 258 -8.80 -8.25 -20.19
CA LEU A 258 -10.21 -7.89 -20.10
C LEU A 258 -10.81 -7.91 -21.51
N GLU A 259 -12.12 -8.11 -21.60
CA GLU A 259 -12.82 -7.86 -22.87
C GLU A 259 -12.72 -6.38 -23.20
N SER A 260 -12.38 -6.06 -24.44
CA SER A 260 -12.31 -4.69 -24.94
C SER A 260 -13.27 -4.55 -26.12
N SER A 261 -14.08 -3.50 -26.07
CA SER A 261 -14.93 -3.08 -27.19
C SER A 261 -14.23 -2.07 -28.11
N ASP A 262 -13.02 -1.62 -27.77
CA ASP A 262 -12.27 -0.71 -28.61
C ASP A 262 -11.73 -1.45 -29.84
N ALA A 263 -11.89 -0.84 -31.02
CA ALA A 263 -11.50 -1.45 -32.27
C ALA A 263 -9.99 -1.38 -32.43
N HIS A 264 -9.34 -2.54 -32.62
CA HIS A 264 -7.88 -2.63 -32.79
C HIS A 264 -7.31 -1.81 -33.97
N ASP A 265 -8.17 -1.47 -34.94
CA ASP A 265 -7.87 -0.70 -36.14
C ASP A 265 -8.47 0.72 -36.12
N ARG A 266 -8.92 1.20 -34.94
CA ARG A 266 -9.45 2.56 -34.76
C ARG A 266 -8.43 3.58 -35.23
N GLN A 267 -8.91 4.52 -36.05
CA GLN A 267 -8.20 5.74 -36.41
C GLN A 267 -8.79 6.91 -35.62
N ASP A 268 -7.94 7.80 -35.13
CA ASP A 268 -8.36 9.01 -34.42
C ASP A 268 -7.69 10.24 -35.02
N GLU A 269 -8.43 10.99 -35.84
CA GLU A 269 -7.92 12.19 -36.50
C GLU A 269 -7.47 13.27 -35.51
N LYS A 270 -7.97 13.25 -34.26
CA LYS A 270 -7.56 14.22 -33.23
C LYS A 270 -6.08 14.14 -32.91
N LEU A 271 -5.43 12.98 -33.12
CA LEU A 271 -3.99 12.82 -32.94
C LEU A 271 -3.19 13.75 -33.86
N LEU A 272 -3.73 14.12 -35.03
CA LEU A 272 -3.09 15.05 -35.97
C LEU A 272 -3.06 16.50 -35.43
N GLU A 273 -3.90 16.80 -34.44
CA GLU A 273 -4.06 18.15 -33.87
C GLU A 273 -3.31 18.34 -32.55
N VAL A 274 -2.79 17.26 -31.94
CA VAL A 274 -2.15 17.35 -30.61
C VAL A 274 -0.78 18.04 -30.66
N VAL A 275 0.03 17.72 -31.67
CA VAL A 275 1.38 18.29 -31.82
C VAL A 275 1.29 19.62 -32.57
N PRO A 276 1.67 20.76 -31.97
CA PRO A 276 1.59 22.05 -32.63
C PRO A 276 2.59 22.19 -33.79
N ASP A 277 2.23 22.95 -34.83
CA ASP A 277 3.15 23.27 -35.93
C ASP A 277 4.37 24.10 -35.47
N ASN A 278 4.19 24.93 -34.43
CA ASN A 278 5.28 25.71 -33.85
C ASN A 278 6.12 24.81 -32.94
N PRO A 279 7.41 24.55 -33.25
CA PRO A 279 8.24 23.63 -32.47
C PRO A 279 8.53 24.11 -31.03
N ASN A 280 8.26 25.38 -30.71
CA ASN A 280 8.44 25.92 -29.36
C ASN A 280 7.15 25.88 -28.52
N GLN A 281 6.02 25.50 -29.11
CA GLN A 281 4.75 25.42 -28.40
C GLN A 281 4.62 24.02 -27.76
N PRO A 282 4.47 23.92 -26.43
CA PRO A 282 4.29 22.63 -25.78
C PRO A 282 2.88 22.09 -26.03
N TYR A 283 2.72 20.79 -25.79
CA TYR A 283 1.44 20.11 -25.73
C TYR A 283 1.39 19.17 -24.52
N ASP A 284 0.18 18.73 -24.19
CA ASP A 284 -0.04 17.77 -23.11
C ASP A 284 -0.01 16.33 -23.65
N MET A 285 0.99 15.57 -23.22
CA MET A 285 1.16 14.16 -23.63
C MET A 285 0.00 13.26 -23.17
N HIS A 286 -0.76 13.65 -22.15
CA HIS A 286 -1.98 12.92 -21.77
C HIS A 286 -2.99 12.83 -22.90
N ASN A 287 -3.06 13.85 -23.77
CA ASN A 287 -3.99 13.83 -24.90
C ASN A 287 -3.61 12.72 -25.88
N VAL A 288 -2.32 12.52 -26.16
CA VAL A 288 -1.85 11.40 -27.00
C VAL A 288 -2.22 10.08 -26.35
N ILE A 289 -1.91 9.90 -25.07
CA ILE A 289 -2.19 8.65 -24.34
C ILE A 289 -3.68 8.31 -24.40
N LYS A 290 -4.56 9.25 -24.04
CA LYS A 290 -6.02 9.06 -24.04
C LYS A 290 -6.60 8.68 -25.41
N HIS A 291 -6.00 9.17 -26.50
CA HIS A 291 -6.46 8.83 -27.84
C HIS A 291 -5.96 7.46 -28.32
N VAL A 292 -4.87 6.94 -27.74
CA VAL A 292 -4.24 5.67 -28.15
C VAL A 292 -4.76 4.48 -27.35
N VAL A 293 -4.96 4.64 -26.04
CA VAL A 293 -5.32 3.54 -25.15
C VAL A 293 -6.81 3.21 -25.18
N ASP A 294 -7.16 1.97 -24.85
CA ASP A 294 -8.54 1.51 -24.76
C ASP A 294 -9.36 2.43 -23.83
N ASP A 295 -10.50 2.91 -24.34
CA ASP A 295 -11.44 3.79 -23.63
C ASP A 295 -10.83 5.09 -23.05
N GLY A 296 -9.61 5.43 -23.47
CA GLY A 296 -8.83 6.55 -22.91
C GLY A 296 -8.44 6.38 -21.43
N ALA A 297 -8.52 5.16 -20.89
CA ALA A 297 -8.21 4.87 -19.49
C ALA A 297 -6.70 4.76 -19.25
N PHE A 298 -6.20 5.58 -18.31
CA PHE A 298 -4.79 5.61 -17.92
C PHE A 298 -4.67 5.74 -16.40
N LEU A 299 -4.11 4.70 -15.77
CA LEU A 299 -3.76 4.69 -14.36
C LEU A 299 -2.34 5.24 -14.20
N GLU A 300 -2.25 6.55 -14.02
CA GLU A 300 -0.96 7.24 -13.88
C GLU A 300 -0.30 6.98 -12.53
N VAL A 301 0.98 6.62 -12.55
CA VAL A 301 1.81 6.39 -11.37
C VAL A 301 2.69 7.62 -11.15
N HIS A 302 2.81 8.08 -9.90
CA HIS A 302 3.59 9.27 -9.56
C HIS A 302 3.13 10.53 -10.33
N GLU A 303 1.82 10.73 -10.53
CA GLU A 303 1.25 11.88 -11.26
C GLU A 303 1.82 13.22 -10.81
N ARG A 304 2.03 13.40 -9.49
CA ARG A 304 2.48 14.67 -8.90
C ARG A 304 4.00 14.80 -8.75
N PHE A 305 4.76 13.74 -9.03
CA PHE A 305 6.22 13.70 -8.91
C PHE A 305 6.88 13.59 -10.29
N ALA A 306 7.92 14.39 -10.53
CA ALA A 306 8.66 14.44 -11.80
C ALA A 306 7.72 14.53 -13.03
N GLN A 307 6.90 15.59 -13.08
CA GLN A 307 5.84 15.79 -14.07
C GLN A 307 6.33 15.95 -15.52
N ASN A 308 7.64 16.06 -15.75
CA ASN A 308 8.32 16.05 -17.04
C ASN A 308 8.32 14.67 -17.72
N ILE A 309 7.96 13.61 -17.00
CA ILE A 309 7.74 12.26 -17.55
C ILE A 309 6.45 11.66 -16.99
N LEU A 310 5.64 11.10 -17.87
CA LEU A 310 4.43 10.34 -17.52
C LEU A 310 4.78 8.87 -17.50
N VAL A 311 4.36 8.17 -16.45
CA VAL A 311 4.45 6.71 -16.37
C VAL A 311 3.14 6.16 -15.80
N GLY A 312 2.70 5.01 -16.26
CA GLY A 312 1.44 4.44 -15.77
C GLY A 312 0.96 3.26 -16.58
N PHE A 313 -0.14 2.67 -16.14
CA PHE A 313 -0.74 1.51 -16.78
C PHE A 313 -1.93 1.90 -17.64
N ALA A 314 -2.11 1.21 -18.76
CA ALA A 314 -3.28 1.31 -19.61
C ALA A 314 -3.61 -0.04 -20.22
N ARG A 315 -4.57 -0.08 -21.15
CA ARG A 315 -4.84 -1.27 -21.97
C ARG A 315 -4.81 -0.97 -23.45
N LEU A 316 -4.42 -1.98 -24.22
CA LEU A 316 -4.54 -2.04 -25.68
C LEU A 316 -5.13 -3.39 -26.07
N GLY A 317 -6.31 -3.37 -26.68
CA GLY A 317 -7.05 -4.59 -27.02
C GLY A 317 -7.29 -5.49 -25.79
N GLY A 318 -7.59 -4.88 -24.64
CA GLY A 318 -7.87 -5.56 -23.39
C GLY A 318 -6.64 -6.03 -22.61
N ARG A 319 -5.43 -5.89 -23.16
CA ARG A 319 -4.17 -6.33 -22.51
C ARG A 319 -3.52 -5.16 -21.79
N ALA A 320 -3.03 -5.39 -20.57
CA ALA A 320 -2.31 -4.37 -19.81
C ALA A 320 -0.99 -3.99 -20.51
N VAL A 321 -0.70 -2.69 -20.53
CA VAL A 321 0.56 -2.13 -21.04
C VAL A 321 1.08 -1.06 -20.07
N GLY A 322 2.40 -1.01 -19.90
CA GLY A 322 3.08 0.10 -19.24
C GLY A 322 3.44 1.19 -20.24
N ILE A 323 3.13 2.44 -19.93
CA ILE A 323 3.45 3.61 -20.76
C ILE A 323 4.54 4.42 -20.09
N VAL A 324 5.49 4.89 -20.89
CA VAL A 324 6.53 5.85 -20.49
C VAL A 324 6.61 6.91 -21.59
N GLY A 325 6.36 8.17 -21.27
CA GLY A 325 6.37 9.26 -22.25
C GLY A 325 6.79 10.59 -21.64
N ASN A 326 7.59 11.38 -22.36
CA ASN A 326 7.95 12.73 -21.93
C ASN A 326 6.73 13.65 -21.95
N GLN A 327 6.70 14.64 -21.04
CA GLN A 327 5.65 15.64 -20.95
C GLN A 327 6.17 17.03 -21.39
N PRO A 328 5.98 17.45 -22.65
CA PRO A 328 6.50 18.71 -23.16
C PRO A 328 5.97 19.95 -22.42
N SER A 329 4.76 19.89 -21.86
CA SER A 329 4.18 20.98 -21.08
C SER A 329 4.84 21.22 -19.71
N PHE A 330 5.74 20.34 -19.28
CA PHE A 330 6.48 20.48 -18.03
C PHE A 330 7.99 20.38 -18.28
N LEU A 331 8.74 21.43 -17.93
CA LEU A 331 10.19 21.53 -18.19
C LEU A 331 10.60 21.16 -19.63
N ALA A 332 9.74 21.43 -20.62
CA ALA A 332 9.94 21.03 -22.02
C ALA A 332 10.17 19.50 -22.22
N GLY A 333 9.72 18.66 -21.28
CA GLY A 333 9.87 17.21 -21.32
C GLY A 333 11.31 16.71 -21.15
N VAL A 334 12.24 17.57 -20.69
CA VAL A 334 13.63 17.17 -20.45
C VAL A 334 13.74 16.17 -19.32
N LEU A 335 14.72 15.29 -19.38
CA LEU A 335 15.04 14.35 -18.31
C LEU A 335 15.97 15.01 -17.28
N ASP A 336 15.67 14.75 -16.02
CA ASP A 336 16.43 15.14 -14.82
C ASP A 336 16.58 13.93 -13.89
N ILE A 337 17.07 14.16 -12.67
CA ILE A 337 17.31 13.09 -11.69
C ILE A 337 16.00 12.39 -11.32
N ASP A 338 14.98 13.16 -10.91
CA ASP A 338 13.72 12.63 -10.41
C ASP A 338 12.92 11.88 -11.50
N SER A 339 12.87 12.42 -12.71
CA SER A 339 12.23 11.76 -13.85
C SER A 339 12.98 10.50 -14.29
N SER A 340 14.31 10.48 -14.16
CA SER A 340 15.11 9.26 -14.41
C SER A 340 14.80 8.17 -13.40
N ASP A 341 14.71 8.51 -12.11
CA ASP A 341 14.37 7.55 -11.05
C ASP A 341 12.93 7.02 -11.22
N LYS A 342 11.96 7.92 -11.47
CA LYS A 342 10.55 7.57 -11.74
C LYS A 342 10.45 6.61 -12.94
N GLY A 343 11.05 6.97 -14.07
CA GLY A 343 11.02 6.16 -15.28
C GLY A 343 11.72 4.81 -15.12
N ALA A 344 12.91 4.80 -14.52
CA ALA A 344 13.72 3.59 -14.35
C ALA A 344 13.03 2.56 -13.44
N ARG A 345 12.47 2.98 -12.31
CA ARG A 345 11.77 2.05 -11.40
C ARG A 345 10.52 1.47 -12.05
N PHE A 346 9.74 2.29 -12.76
CA PHE A 346 8.53 1.84 -13.44
C PHE A 346 8.83 0.83 -14.55
N VAL A 347 9.84 1.09 -15.40
CA VAL A 347 10.27 0.15 -16.45
C VAL A 347 10.70 -1.18 -15.84
N ARG A 348 11.52 -1.16 -14.78
CA ARG A 348 11.96 -2.39 -14.11
C ARG A 348 10.81 -3.18 -13.50
N PHE A 349 9.81 -2.50 -12.93
CA PHE A 349 8.62 -3.15 -12.42
C PHE A 349 7.85 -3.87 -13.55
N CYS A 350 7.62 -3.18 -14.68
CA CYS A 350 6.94 -3.76 -15.84
C CYS A 350 7.73 -4.88 -16.53
N ASP A 351 9.05 -4.95 -16.36
CA ASP A 351 9.87 -6.06 -16.87
C ASP A 351 9.82 -7.28 -15.94
N CYS A 352 9.62 -7.06 -14.64
CA CYS A 352 9.47 -8.13 -13.66
C CYS A 352 8.11 -8.86 -13.75
N PHE A 353 7.09 -8.26 -14.35
CA PHE A 353 5.69 -8.71 -14.31
C PHE A 353 4.97 -8.47 -15.64
#